data_AF-A0A7R9MF23-F1
#
_entry.id   AF-A0A7R9MF23-F1
#
_cell.length_a   1.000
_cell.length_b   1.000
_cell.length_c   1.000
_cell.angle_alpha   90.00
_cell.angle_beta   90.00
_cell.angle_gamma   90.00
#
_symmetry.space_group_name_H-M   'P 1'
#
loop_
_entity.id
_entity.type
_entity.pdbx_description
1 polymer ?
#
loop_
_entity_poly.entity_id
_entity_poly.type
_entity_poly.pdbx_seq_one_letter_code
_entity_poly.pdbx_strand_id
1 'polypeptide(L)'
;MTLMLGSVLAPICRTYEWCLIGLIVAVIAYYYISWRNAFSYWKDRHICGPKPIPIFGNALSSSLTPRPFVEMEWYKTYGKLFGYTSH
;
A
#
# COMPACT_ATOMS: atom_id res chain seq x y z
N MET A 1 -21.56 -9.21 -42.54
CA MET A 1 -21.87 -8.44 -41.32
C MET A 1 -21.00 -8.85 -40.11
N THR A 2 -20.48 -10.08 -40.05
CA THR A 2 -19.63 -10.59 -38.96
C THR A 2 -18.18 -10.06 -38.98
N LEU A 3 -17.62 -9.71 -40.14
CA LEU A 3 -16.23 -9.24 -40.29
C LEU A 3 -15.98 -7.82 -39.74
N MET A 4 -17.01 -6.97 -39.70
CA MET A 4 -16.88 -5.59 -39.21
C MET A 4 -16.91 -5.49 -37.67
N LEU A 5 -17.43 -6.52 -36.99
CA LEU A 5 -17.46 -6.56 -35.52
C LEU A 5 -16.06 -6.88 -34.95
N GLY A 6 -15.31 -7.78 -35.61
CA GLY A 6 -13.99 -8.20 -35.14
C GLY A 6 -12.89 -7.14 -35.28
N SER A 7 -12.93 -6.31 -36.32
CA SER A 7 -11.91 -5.28 -36.58
C SER A 7 -12.02 -4.07 -35.65
N VAL A 8 -13.21 -3.79 -35.11
CA VAL A 8 -13.46 -2.69 -34.17
C VAL A 8 -13.31 -3.16 -32.72
N LEU A 9 -13.72 -4.39 -32.41
CA LEU A 9 -13.61 -4.93 -31.04
C LEU A 9 -12.17 -5.32 -30.67
N ALA A 10 -11.36 -5.83 -31.60
CA ALA A 10 -9.96 -6.21 -31.33
C ALA A 10 -9.05 -5.05 -30.84
N PRO A 11 -9.08 -3.83 -31.41
CA PRO A 11 -8.29 -2.70 -30.90
C PRO A 11 -8.80 -2.20 -29.54
N ILE A 12 -10.13 -2.14 -29.33
CA ILE A 12 -10.73 -1.77 -28.03
C ILE A 12 -10.31 -2.78 -26.95
N CYS A 13 -10.26 -4.06 -27.32
CA CYS A 13 -9.83 -5.17 -26.48
C CYS A 13 -8.35 -4.98 -26.06
N ARG A 14 -7.48 -4.69 -27.03
CA ARG A 14 -6.06 -4.42 -26.76
C ARG A 14 -5.84 -3.16 -25.93
N THR A 15 -6.67 -2.12 -26.09
CA THR A 15 -6.55 -0.87 -25.31
C THR A 15 -6.91 -1.05 -23.84
N TYR A 16 -7.91 -1.88 -23.49
CA TYR A 16 -8.24 -2.11 -22.07
C TYR A 16 -7.09 -2.81 -21.34
N GLU A 17 -6.33 -3.69 -22.00
CA GLU A 17 -5.23 -4.42 -21.40
C GLU A 17 -4.14 -3.46 -20.91
N TRP A 18 -3.78 -2.48 -21.75
CA TRP A 18 -2.84 -1.43 -21.40
C TRP A 18 -3.37 -0.51 -20.30
N CYS A 19 -4.67 -0.19 -20.29
CA CYS A 19 -5.28 0.59 -19.22
C CYS A 19 -5.24 -0.15 -17.88
N LEU A 20 -5.52 -1.46 -17.86
CA LEU A 20 -5.45 -2.28 -16.65
C LEU A 20 -4.00 -2.38 -16.14
N ILE A 21 -3.04 -2.60 -17.03
CA ILE A 21 -1.62 -2.62 -16.66
C ILE A 21 -1.19 -1.25 -16.10
N GLY A 22 -1.59 -0.16 -16.75
CA GLY A 22 -1.31 1.20 -16.27
C GLY A 22 -1.89 1.47 -14.88
N LEU A 23 -3.12 1.04 -14.63
CA LEU A 23 -3.75 1.15 -13.31
C LEU A 23 -2.99 0.33 -12.25
N ILE A 24 -2.63 -0.92 -12.55
CA ILE A 24 -1.87 -1.78 -11.64
C ILE A 24 -0.52 -1.14 -11.29
N VAL A 25 0.21 -0.63 -12.29
CA VAL A 25 1.50 0.05 -12.08
C VAL A 25 1.34 1.31 -11.23
N ALA A 26 0.31 2.12 -11.49
CA ALA A 26 0.03 3.32 -10.71
C ALA A 26 -0.29 3.00 -9.24
N VAL A 27 -1.07 1.95 -9.00
CA VAL A 27 -1.39 1.46 -7.66
C VAL A 27 -0.13 0.97 -6.93
N ILE A 28 0.71 0.17 -7.58
CA ILE A 28 1.99 -0.29 -7.01
C ILE A 28 2.91 0.89 -6.70
N ALA A 29 3.04 1.86 -7.61
CA ALA A 29 3.86 3.05 -7.42
C ALA A 29 3.36 3.90 -6.24
N TYR A 30 2.06 4.14 -6.14
CA TYR A 30 1.44 4.83 -5.02
C TYR A 30 1.76 4.16 -3.68
N TYR A 31 1.64 2.83 -3.61
CA TYR A 31 1.97 2.08 -2.39
C TYR A 31 3.46 2.13 -2.07
N TYR A 32 4.34 2.00 -3.06
CA TYR A 32 5.79 2.07 -2.86
C TYR A 32 6.23 3.44 -2.33
N ILE A 33 5.71 4.52 -2.92
CA ILE A 33 6.00 5.89 -2.49
C ILE A 33 5.47 6.12 -1.07
N SER A 34 4.24 5.71 -0.79
CA SER A 34 3.64 5.84 0.55
C SER A 34 4.44 5.09 1.61
N TRP A 35 4.86 3.86 1.31
CA TRP A 35 5.70 3.04 2.20
C TRP A 35 7.06 3.68 2.45
N ARG A 36 7.72 4.18 1.39
CA ARG A 36 9.00 4.89 1.50
C ARG A 36 8.89 6.17 2.32
N ASN A 37 7.85 6.96 2.09
CA ASN A 37 7.64 8.22 2.80
C ASN A 37 7.37 7.97 4.29
N ALA A 38 6.50 7.00 4.61
CA ALA A 38 6.22 6.59 5.98
C ALA A 38 7.49 6.14 6.70
N PHE A 39 8.30 5.29 6.07
CA PHE A 39 9.53 4.79 6.67
C PHE A 39 10.59 5.90 6.84
N SER A 40 10.77 6.76 5.82
CA SER A 40 11.72 7.89 5.89
C SER A 40 11.31 8.87 6.98
N TYR A 41 10.03 9.23 7.07
CA TYR A 41 9.54 10.23 8.02
C TYR A 41 9.92 9.95 9.48
N TRP A 42 9.79 8.69 9.91
CA TRP A 42 10.15 8.25 11.27
C TRP A 42 11.66 8.06 11.43
N LYS A 43 12.32 7.52 10.40
CA LYS A 43 13.78 7.34 10.37
C LYS A 43 14.52 8.67 10.49
N ASP A 44 14.07 9.71 9.80
CA ASP A 44 14.65 11.05 9.80
C ASP A 44 14.53 11.74 11.17
N ARG A 45 13.59 11.28 12.01
CA ARG A 45 13.42 11.74 13.40
C ARG A 45 14.14 10.87 14.41
N HIS A 46 14.90 9.87 13.96
CA HIS A 46 15.52 8.85 14.81
C HIS A 46 14.51 8.11 15.69
N ILE A 47 13.27 7.95 15.22
CA ILE A 47 12.20 7.24 15.93
C ILE A 47 12.05 5.83 15.33
N CYS A 48 12.15 4.81 16.18
CA CYS A 48 11.88 3.42 15.80
C CYS A 48 10.38 3.20 15.61
N GLY A 49 9.99 2.27 14.74
CA GLY A 49 8.58 2.05 14.45
C GLY A 49 8.29 0.74 13.73
N PRO A 50 7.06 0.22 13.85
CA PRO A 50 6.62 -0.95 13.10
C PRO A 50 6.69 -0.66 11.59
N LYS A 51 7.22 -1.64 10.85
CA LYS A 51 7.27 -1.57 9.39
C LYS A 51 5.84 -1.65 8.84
N PRO A 52 5.38 -0.64 8.08
CA PRO A 52 4.06 -0.71 7.48
C PRO A 52 3.99 -1.87 6.49
N ILE A 53 2.91 -2.64 6.57
CA ILE A 53 2.62 -3.75 5.66
C ILE A 53 2.21 -3.15 4.31
N PRO A 54 2.69 -3.68 3.17
CA PRO A 54 2.21 -3.25 1.85
C PRO A 54 0.67 -3.33 1.80
N ILE A 55 0.02 -2.31 1.23
CA ILE A 55 -1.44 -2.16 1.08
C ILE A 55 -2.18 -1.72 2.36
N PHE A 56 -1.90 -2.31 3.53
CA PHE A 56 -2.66 -2.02 4.75
C PHE A 56 -1.95 -1.11 5.77
N GLY A 57 -0.69 -0.74 5.52
CA GLY A 57 0.11 0.02 6.48
C GLY A 57 0.22 -0.71 7.83
N ASN A 58 0.15 0.03 8.94
CA ASN A 58 0.04 -0.56 10.27
C ASN A 58 -1.43 -0.75 10.73
N ALA A 59 -2.40 -0.39 9.89
CA ALA A 59 -3.82 -0.47 10.24
C ALA A 59 -4.32 -1.92 10.36
N LEU A 60 -3.70 -2.86 9.62
CA LEU A 60 -4.05 -4.29 9.70
C LEU A 60 -3.85 -4.84 11.12
N SER A 61 -2.74 -4.49 11.78
CA SER A 61 -2.46 -4.90 13.15
C SER A 61 -3.55 -4.40 14.09
N SER A 62 -3.99 -3.14 13.94
CA SER A 62 -5.07 -2.55 14.74
C SER A 62 -6.48 -3.05 14.38
N SER A 63 -6.67 -3.68 13.21
CA SER A 63 -7.96 -4.22 12.79
C SER A 63 -8.14 -5.69 13.20
N LEU A 64 -7.06 -6.47 13.23
CA LEU A 64 -7.07 -7.87 13.64
C LEU A 64 -6.94 -8.05 15.15
N THR A 65 -6.31 -7.08 15.81
CA THR A 65 -6.03 -7.13 17.24
C THR A 65 -6.48 -5.83 17.87
N PRO A 66 -7.14 -5.87 19.05
CA PRO A 66 -7.53 -4.63 19.72
C PRO A 66 -6.29 -3.76 19.98
N ARG A 67 -6.42 -2.46 19.68
CA ARG A 67 -5.31 -1.50 19.75
C ARG A 67 -4.45 -1.56 21.01
N PRO A 68 -5.01 -1.71 22.23
CA PRO A 68 -4.20 -1.73 23.45
C PRO A 68 -3.13 -2.84 23.46
N PHE A 69 -3.44 -4.00 22.88
CA PHE A 69 -2.49 -5.11 22.81
C PHE A 69 -1.38 -4.82 21.80
N VAL A 70 -1.73 -4.30 20.63
CA VAL A 70 -0.77 -3.92 19.58
C VAL A 70 0.18 -2.83 20.08
N GLU A 71 -0.36 -1.81 20.75
CA GLU A 71 0.43 -0.74 21.35
C GLU A 71 1.35 -1.26 22.46
N MET A 72 0.88 -2.20 23.29
CA MET A 72 1.74 -2.86 24.28
C MET A 72 2.89 -3.64 23.63
N GLU A 73 2.63 -4.37 22.55
CA GLU A 73 3.68 -5.10 21.82
C GLU A 73 4.71 -4.15 21.20
N TRP A 74 4.25 -3.05 20.59
CA TRP A 74 5.14 -2.03 20.05
C TRP A 74 5.91 -1.30 21.15
N TYR A 75 5.29 -1.00 22.28
CA TYR A 75 5.95 -0.42 23.45
C TYR A 75 7.07 -1.33 23.97
N LYS A 76 6.83 -2.64 24.05
CA LYS A 76 7.83 -3.63 24.46
C LYS A 76 8.99 -3.73 23.46
N THR A 77 8.70 -3.58 22.16
CA THR A 77 9.68 -3.78 21.09
C THR A 77 10.53 -2.54 20.80
N TYR A 78 9.88 -1.38 20.73
CA TYR A 78 10.50 -0.11 20.31
C TYR A 78 10.71 0.87 21.47
N GLY A 79 10.13 0.59 22.64
CA GLY A 79 10.25 1.41 23.84
C GLY A 79 9.16 2.48 23.96
N LYS A 80 9.43 3.48 24.80
CA LYS A 80 8.45 4.51 25.19
C LYS A 80 7.97 5.38 24.03
N LEU A 81 8.80 5.57 23.01
CA LEU A 81 8.50 6.42 21.85
C LEU A 81 8.67 5.59 20.58
N PHE A 82 7.57 5.38 19.87
CA PHE A 82 7.58 4.73 18.56
C PHE A 82 6.64 5.45 17.59
N GLY A 83 7.00 5.42 16.32
CA GLY A 83 6.26 6.07 15.25
C GLY A 83 5.58 5.04 14.36
N TYR A 84 4.29 5.18 14.13
CA TYR A 84 3.55 4.32 13.21
C TYR A 84 2.67 5.15 12.29
N THR A 85 2.52 4.69 11.05
CA THR A 85 1.65 5.33 10.06
C THR A 85 0.34 4.56 9.95
N SER A 86 -0.78 5.23 10.22
CA SER A 86 -2.12 4.76 9.90
C SER A 86 -2.51 5.35 8.54
N HIS A 87 -2.78 4.48 7.56
CA HIS A 87 -3.45 4.87 6.32
C HIS A 87 -4.95 4.95 6.52
#